data_AF-A0A7C4I0H0-F1
#
_entry.id   AF-A0A7C4I0H0-F1
#
_cell.length_a   1.000
_cell.length_b   1.000
_cell.length_c   1.000
_cell.angle_alpha   90.00
_cell.angle_beta   90.00
_cell.angle_gamma   90.00
#
_symmetry.space_group_name_H-M   'P 1'
#
loop_
_entity.id
_entity.type
_entity.pdbx_description
1 polymer ?
#
loop_
_entity_poly.entity_id
_entity_poly.type
_entity_poly.pdbx_seq_one_letter_code
_entity_poly.pdbx_strand_id
1 'polypeptide(L)'
;MSSRAYVLRIASLENEELVYGKRCYYTNLRRKFSPGDMVFFLMKKEVDSFIGYGVIEVVKELAEIDDPEEREFCIRNKWYTKIEFSEIHRFQLPLPLRLVFPGLHRLGRALHGLELNPIEVKRILDLEQICIKDRELWEKYIELSKKQL
;
A
#
# COMPACT_ATOMS: atom_id res chain seq x y z
N MET A 1 9.09 -12.70 16.45
CA MET A 1 8.32 -13.03 15.22
C MET A 1 8.96 -12.28 14.06
N SER A 2 9.17 -12.91 12.91
CA SER A 2 9.59 -12.17 11.70
C SER A 2 8.35 -11.50 11.13
N SER A 3 8.31 -10.17 11.10
CA SER A 3 7.26 -9.42 10.43
C SER A 3 7.34 -9.66 8.92
N ARG A 4 6.18 -9.85 8.28
CA ARG A 4 6.08 -9.96 6.82
C ARG A 4 5.75 -8.60 6.22
N ALA A 5 5.91 -8.47 4.91
CA ALA A 5 5.56 -7.26 4.20
C ALA A 5 4.68 -7.59 2.98
N TYR A 6 3.67 -6.76 2.72
CA TYR A 6 2.75 -6.97 1.61
C TYR A 6 2.50 -5.67 0.83
N VAL A 7 1.98 -5.81 -0.39
CA VAL A 7 1.48 -4.68 -1.19
C VAL A 7 -0.05 -4.67 -1.17
N LEU A 8 -0.66 -3.55 -0.79
CA LEU A 8 -2.10 -3.32 -0.96
C LEU A 8 -2.35 -2.19 -1.95
N ARG A 9 -3.37 -2.34 -2.81
CA ARG A 9 -3.67 -1.39 -3.87
C ARG A 9 -4.78 -0.46 -3.39
N ILE A 10 -4.58 0.84 -3.50
CA ILE A 10 -5.60 1.84 -3.23
C ILE A 10 -6.20 2.25 -4.58
N ALA A 11 -7.52 2.07 -4.71
CA ALA A 11 -8.21 2.22 -5.98
C ALA A 11 -8.77 3.64 -6.23
N SER A 12 -9.02 4.42 -5.17
CA SER A 12 -9.63 5.75 -5.24
C SER A 12 -9.03 6.70 -4.19
N LEU A 13 -9.22 8.01 -4.40
CA LEU A 13 -8.80 9.04 -3.45
C LEU A 13 -9.55 8.91 -2.10
N GLU A 14 -10.83 8.57 -2.14
CA GLU A 14 -11.63 8.30 -0.93
C GLU A 14 -11.00 7.19 -0.07
N ASN A 15 -10.53 6.11 -0.70
CA ASN A 15 -9.83 5.03 0.00
C ASN A 15 -8.47 5.48 0.52
N GLU A 16 -7.75 6.36 -0.20
CA GLU A 16 -6.51 6.96 0.28
C GLU A 16 -6.75 7.82 1.54
N GLU A 17 -7.83 8.58 1.56
CA GLU A 17 -8.24 9.40 2.71
C GLU A 17 -8.62 8.54 3.92
N LEU A 18 -9.31 7.42 3.72
CA LEU A 18 -9.57 6.47 4.81
C LEU A 18 -8.26 5.93 5.40
N VAL A 19 -7.32 5.55 4.54
CA VAL A 19 -6.02 5.01 4.95
C VAL A 19 -5.23 6.02 5.77
N TYR A 20 -5.02 7.24 5.28
CA TYR A 20 -4.20 8.22 6.01
C TYR A 20 -4.95 9.00 7.08
N GLY A 21 -6.26 9.19 6.93
CA GLY A 21 -7.08 9.96 7.87
C GLY A 21 -7.57 9.12 9.06
N LYS A 22 -8.01 7.88 8.80
CA LYS A 22 -8.52 6.97 9.85
C LYS A 22 -7.53 5.86 10.24
N ARG A 23 -6.36 5.78 9.58
CA ARG A 23 -5.36 4.73 9.80
C ARG A 23 -5.93 3.33 9.65
N CYS A 24 -6.83 3.14 8.69
CA CYS A 24 -7.43 1.84 8.42
C CYS A 24 -7.52 1.51 6.92
N TYR A 25 -7.49 0.22 6.62
CA TYR A 25 -7.68 -0.30 5.26
C TYR A 25 -8.73 -1.41 5.27
N TYR A 26 -9.73 -1.28 4.39
CA TYR A 26 -10.77 -2.28 4.23
C TYR A 26 -10.52 -3.13 2.98
N THR A 27 -10.70 -4.44 3.09
CA THR A 27 -10.43 -5.35 1.98
C THR A 27 -11.31 -6.59 2.00
N ASN A 28 -11.41 -7.22 0.84
CA ASN A 28 -11.94 -8.57 0.67
C ASN A 28 -10.85 -9.60 0.35
N LEU A 29 -9.59 -9.16 0.35
CA LEU A 29 -8.44 -10.00 0.07
C LEU A 29 -8.31 -11.08 1.13
N ARG A 30 -8.34 -12.34 0.69
CA ARG A 30 -8.10 -13.50 1.55
C ARG A 30 -6.61 -13.68 1.79
N ARG A 31 -6.05 -12.92 2.73
CA ARG A 31 -4.66 -13.03 3.20
C ARG A 31 -4.65 -13.11 4.73
N LYS A 32 -3.74 -13.91 5.28
CA LYS A 32 -3.49 -13.94 6.73
C LYS A 32 -2.51 -12.83 7.09
N PHE A 33 -3.05 -11.65 7.38
CA PHE A 33 -2.29 -10.56 7.99
C PHE A 33 -2.09 -10.83 9.48
N SER A 34 -1.04 -10.28 10.06
CA SER A 34 -0.76 -10.38 11.50
C SER A 34 -0.29 -9.04 12.05
N PRO A 35 -0.56 -8.75 13.34
CA PRO A 35 0.05 -7.62 14.02
C PRO A 35 1.58 -7.58 13.84
N GLY A 36 2.11 -6.40 13.53
CA GLY A 36 3.52 -6.16 13.22
C GLY A 36 3.91 -6.37 11.75
N ASP A 37 3.03 -6.95 10.92
CA ASP A 37 3.27 -6.99 9.47
C ASP A 37 3.24 -5.57 8.88
N MET A 38 4.02 -5.36 7.82
CA MET A 38 4.07 -4.11 7.08
C MET A 38 3.24 -4.18 5.81
N VAL A 39 2.56 -3.10 5.47
CA VAL A 39 1.80 -2.97 4.22
C VAL A 39 2.28 -1.76 3.46
N PHE A 40 2.77 -1.96 2.24
CA PHE A 40 3.06 -0.90 1.29
C PHE A 40 1.84 -0.58 0.44
N PHE A 41 1.49 0.70 0.36
CA PHE A 41 0.32 1.17 -0.38
C PHE A 41 0.72 1.53 -1.81
N LEU A 42 0.09 0.86 -2.78
CA LEU A 42 0.29 1.08 -4.20
C LEU A 42 -0.94 1.78 -4.80
N MET A 43 -0.77 2.89 -5.48
CA MET A 43 -1.87 3.64 -6.09
C MET A 43 -1.46 4.17 -7.46
N LYS A 44 -2.42 4.24 -8.38
CA LYS A 44 -2.21 4.96 -9.65
C LYS A 44 -2.22 6.46 -9.37
N LYS A 45 -1.07 7.11 -9.54
CA LYS A 45 -0.92 8.57 -9.65
C LYS A 45 -0.67 8.88 -11.13
N GLU A 46 0.42 9.57 -11.47
CA GLU A 46 0.89 9.68 -12.86
C GLU A 46 1.21 8.29 -13.45
N VAL A 47 1.86 7.45 -12.65
CA VAL A 47 2.09 6.03 -12.90
C VAL A 47 1.66 5.20 -11.69
N ASP A 48 1.68 3.87 -11.78
CA ASP A 48 1.53 3.04 -10.59
C ASP A 48 2.72 3.30 -9.66
N SER A 49 2.44 3.80 -8.46
CA SER A 49 3.46 4.24 -7.52
C SER A 49 3.15 3.79 -6.10
N PHE A 50 4.19 3.45 -5.35
CA PHE A 50 4.10 3.34 -3.90
C PHE A 50 3.92 4.74 -3.33
N ILE A 51 2.96 4.90 -2.43
CA ILE A 51 2.60 6.20 -1.86
C ILE A 51 2.83 6.27 -0.34
N GLY A 52 3.24 5.15 0.26
CA GLY A 52 3.48 5.04 1.69
C GLY A 52 3.46 3.59 2.17
N TYR A 53 3.54 3.43 3.48
CA TYR A 53 3.34 2.14 4.15
C TYR A 53 2.70 2.32 5.53
N GLY A 54 2.20 1.23 6.09
CA GLY A 54 1.73 1.16 7.47
C GLY A 54 2.15 -0.14 8.16
N VAL A 55 2.16 -0.13 9.50
CA VAL A 55 2.42 -1.30 10.33
C VAL A 55 1.11 -1.74 10.96
N ILE A 56 0.74 -3.00 10.77
CA ILE A 56 -0.54 -3.55 11.23
C ILE A 56 -0.53 -3.62 12.76
N GLU A 57 -1.53 -3.00 13.39
CA GLU A 57 -1.80 -3.14 14.82
C GLU A 57 -2.77 -4.28 15.08
N VAL A 58 -3.91 -4.26 14.38
CA VAL A 58 -4.96 -5.26 14.53
C VAL A 58 -5.66 -5.52 13.20
N VAL A 59 -6.13 -6.75 13.04
CA VAL A 59 -6.93 -7.20 11.91
C VAL A 59 -8.25 -7.66 12.47
N LYS A 60 -9.35 -7.09 11.97
CA LYS A 60 -10.73 -7.43 12.37
C LYS A 60 -11.46 -8.03 11.19
N GLU A 61 -12.09 -9.18 11.39
CA GLU A 61 -13.10 -9.68 10.49
C GLU A 61 -14.37 -8.83 10.60
N LEU A 62 -15.23 -8.89 9.58
CA LEU A 62 -16.48 -8.14 9.54
C LEU A 62 -17.37 -8.34 10.79
N ALA A 63 -17.31 -9.51 11.42
CA ALA A 63 -18.08 -9.82 12.64
C ALA A 63 -17.53 -9.13 13.90
N GLU A 64 -16.27 -8.72 13.89
CA GLU A 64 -15.54 -8.07 14.99
C GLU A 64 -15.58 -6.53 14.89
N ILE A 65 -16.30 -5.98 13.90
CA ILE A 65 -16.53 -4.54 13.77
C ILE A 65 -17.76 -4.16 14.61
N ASP A 66 -17.52 -3.46 15.72
CA ASP A 66 -18.55 -3.07 16.69
C ASP A 66 -19.46 -1.94 16.20
N ASP A 67 -18.91 -1.01 15.39
CA ASP A 67 -19.67 0.11 14.83
C ASP A 67 -20.65 -0.40 13.74
N PRO A 68 -21.98 -0.29 13.95
CA PRO A 68 -22.97 -0.77 13.00
C PRO A 68 -22.92 -0.03 11.65
N GLU A 69 -22.63 1.27 11.65
CA GLU A 69 -22.55 2.07 10.42
C GLU A 69 -21.31 1.70 9.60
N GLU A 70 -20.17 1.51 10.28
CA GLU A 70 -18.94 1.05 9.66
C GLU A 70 -19.10 -0.37 9.09
N ARG A 71 -19.76 -1.25 9.84
CA ARG A 71 -20.05 -2.62 9.39
C ARG A 71 -20.95 -2.63 8.17
N GLU A 72 -22.02 -1.82 8.15
CA GLU A 72 -22.89 -1.70 6.97
C GLU A 72 -22.14 -1.12 5.77
N PHE A 73 -21.29 -0.12 5.99
CA PHE A 73 -20.40 0.42 4.96
C PHE A 73 -19.47 -0.65 4.37
N CYS A 74 -18.89 -1.52 5.20
CA CYS A 74 -18.07 -2.66 4.72
C CYS A 74 -18.91 -3.64 3.88
N ILE A 75 -20.12 -3.99 4.33
CA ILE A 75 -21.04 -4.89 3.61
C ILE A 75 -21.38 -4.34 2.22
N ARG A 76 -21.76 -3.05 2.13
CA ARG A 76 -22.11 -2.39 0.85
C ARG A 76 -20.94 -2.43 -0.14
N ASN A 77 -19.71 -2.30 0.37
CA ASN A 77 -18.49 -2.34 -0.44
C ASN A 77 -17.90 -3.75 -0.62
N LYS A 78 -18.54 -4.79 -0.05
CA LYS A 78 -18.07 -6.18 -0.06
C LYS A 78 -16.68 -6.36 0.55
N TRP A 79 -16.34 -5.58 1.57
CA TRP A 79 -15.13 -5.75 2.37
C TRP A 79 -15.42 -6.56 3.61
N TYR A 80 -14.54 -7.53 3.90
CA TYR A 80 -14.73 -8.50 4.98
C TYR A 80 -13.62 -8.46 6.04
N THR A 81 -12.61 -7.64 5.81
CA THR A 81 -11.47 -7.46 6.70
C THR A 81 -11.16 -5.98 6.83
N LYS A 82 -11.05 -5.51 8.07
CA LYS A 82 -10.49 -4.20 8.43
C LYS A 82 -9.10 -4.43 8.98
N ILE A 83 -8.15 -3.63 8.51
CA ILE A 83 -6.78 -3.57 9.02
C ILE A 83 -6.63 -2.19 9.67
N GLU A 84 -6.28 -2.15 10.95
CA GLU A 84 -5.95 -0.92 11.66
C GLU A 84 -4.42 -0.85 11.82
N PHE A 85 -3.85 0.34 11.61
CA PHE A 85 -2.40 0.53 11.62
C PHE A 85 -1.95 1.33 12.85
N SER A 86 -0.93 0.84 13.56
CA SER A 86 -0.30 1.57 14.66
C SER A 86 0.48 2.78 14.14
N GLU A 87 1.12 2.60 13.00
CA GLU A 87 1.94 3.59 12.33
C GLU A 87 1.57 3.68 10.85
N ILE A 88 1.58 4.90 10.32
CA ILE A 88 1.42 5.13 8.89
C ILE A 88 2.41 6.20 8.42
N HIS A 89 3.09 5.90 7.32
CA HIS A 89 4.10 6.75 6.73
C HIS A 89 3.70 7.05 5.29
N ARG A 90 3.38 8.31 5.01
CA ARG A 90 3.11 8.79 3.66
C ARG A 90 4.41 9.22 3.01
N PHE A 91 4.66 8.74 1.79
CA PHE A 91 5.82 9.17 1.03
C PHE A 91 5.61 10.60 0.54
N GLN A 92 6.62 11.45 0.70
CA GLN A 92 6.58 12.82 0.20
C GLN A 92 6.48 12.86 -1.33
N LEU A 93 7.18 11.93 -1.98
CA LEU A 93 7.16 11.74 -3.42
C LEU A 93 6.71 10.31 -3.74
N PRO A 94 5.61 10.11 -4.52
CA PRO A 94 5.19 8.78 -4.94
C PRO A 94 6.29 8.05 -5.71
N LEU A 95 6.67 6.85 -5.25
CA LEU A 95 7.78 6.10 -5.83
C LEU A 95 7.28 5.17 -6.95
N PRO A 96 7.69 5.36 -8.21
CA PRO A 96 7.22 4.54 -9.33
C PRO A 96 7.47 3.05 -9.10
N LEU A 97 6.44 2.21 -9.24
CA LEU A 97 6.54 0.76 -9.07
C LEU A 97 7.63 0.15 -9.95
N ARG A 98 7.74 0.62 -11.20
CA ARG A 98 8.71 0.11 -12.19
C ARG A 98 10.16 0.33 -11.79
N LEU A 99 10.44 1.39 -11.02
CA LEU A 99 11.77 1.68 -10.51
C LEU A 99 12.19 0.65 -9.46
N VAL A 100 11.27 0.35 -8.54
CA VAL A 100 11.53 -0.60 -7.46
C VAL A 100 11.60 -2.03 -8.01
N PHE A 101 10.67 -2.36 -8.91
CA PHE A 101 10.53 -3.69 -9.49
C PHE A 101 10.41 -3.64 -11.02
N PRO A 102 11.55 -3.70 -11.73
CA PRO A 102 11.55 -3.90 -13.16
C PRO A 102 10.79 -5.19 -13.53
N GLY A 103 9.86 -5.10 -14.48
CA GLY A 103 9.05 -6.24 -14.95
C GLY A 103 7.78 -6.58 -14.12
N LEU A 104 7.75 -6.30 -12.83
CA LEU A 104 6.60 -6.63 -11.95
C LEU A 104 5.35 -5.79 -12.22
N HIS A 105 5.50 -4.61 -12.83
CA HIS A 105 4.38 -3.79 -13.29
C HIS A 105 3.41 -4.55 -14.23
N ARG A 106 3.87 -5.63 -14.87
CA ARG A 106 3.06 -6.50 -15.74
C ARG A 106 2.07 -7.36 -14.95
N LEU A 107 2.24 -7.51 -13.64
CA LEU A 107 1.36 -8.31 -12.79
C LEU A 107 0.01 -7.62 -12.53
N GLY A 108 -0.09 -6.30 -12.73
CA GLY A 108 -1.35 -5.56 -12.62
C GLY A 108 -2.10 -5.83 -11.31
N ARG A 109 -3.26 -6.50 -11.41
CA ARG A 109 -4.10 -6.84 -10.24
C ARG A 109 -3.42 -7.81 -9.26
N ALA A 110 -2.53 -8.69 -9.73
CA ALA A 110 -1.85 -9.67 -8.88
C ALA A 110 -0.85 -9.05 -7.90
N LEU A 111 -0.58 -7.74 -8.02
CA LEU A 111 0.18 -6.99 -7.02
C LEU A 111 -0.61 -6.79 -5.72
N HIS A 112 -1.93 -6.84 -5.75
CA HIS A 112 -2.74 -6.71 -4.55
C HIS A 112 -2.64 -7.98 -3.70
N GLY A 113 -2.04 -7.84 -2.51
CA GLY A 113 -1.76 -8.95 -1.61
C GLY A 113 -0.44 -9.67 -1.86
N LEU A 114 0.41 -9.16 -2.77
CA LEU A 114 1.74 -9.71 -3.01
C LEU A 114 2.60 -9.57 -1.76
N GLU A 115 3.28 -10.64 -1.37
CA GLU A 115 4.27 -10.63 -0.28
C GLU A 115 5.62 -10.16 -0.82
N LEU A 116 6.26 -9.27 -0.09
CA LEU A 116 7.58 -8.74 -0.38
C LEU A 116 8.62 -9.42 0.50
N ASN A 117 9.76 -9.76 -0.10
CA ASN A 117 10.90 -10.24 0.67
C ASN A 117 11.70 -9.07 1.28
N PRO A 118 12.62 -9.31 2.24
CA PRO A 118 13.34 -8.25 2.93
C PRO A 118 14.19 -7.34 2.02
N ILE A 119 14.72 -7.86 0.91
CA ILE A 119 15.51 -7.07 -0.06
C ILE A 119 14.61 -6.06 -0.77
N GLU A 120 13.39 -6.49 -1.08
CA GLU A 120 12.38 -5.67 -1.76
C GLU A 120 11.87 -4.55 -0.86
N VAL A 121 11.60 -4.86 0.41
CA VAL A 121 11.27 -3.87 1.44
C VAL A 121 12.39 -2.84 1.58
N LYS A 122 13.63 -3.31 1.76
CA LYS A 122 14.80 -2.43 1.89
C LYS A 122 14.94 -1.52 0.66
N ARG A 123 14.77 -2.06 -0.55
CA ARG A 123 14.86 -1.28 -1.79
C ARG A 123 13.82 -0.16 -1.85
N ILE A 124 12.56 -0.41 -1.47
CA ILE A 124 11.52 0.62 -1.44
C ILE A 124 11.96 1.76 -0.51
N LEU A 125 12.38 1.43 0.71
CA LEU A 125 12.75 2.41 1.73
C LEU A 125 14.01 3.19 1.36
N ASP A 126 15.04 2.53 0.83
CA ASP A 126 16.26 3.19 0.36
C ASP A 126 15.95 4.19 -0.79
N LEU A 127 15.14 3.76 -1.76
CA LEU A 127 14.78 4.60 -2.91
C LEU A 127 13.90 5.78 -2.51
N GLU A 128 13.02 5.61 -1.53
CA GLU A 128 12.23 6.71 -0.98
C GLU A 128 13.15 7.80 -0.40
N GLN A 129 14.12 7.40 0.42
CA GLN A 129 15.10 8.33 1.00
C GLN A 129 15.98 9.02 -0.04
N ILE A 130 16.37 8.31 -1.11
CA ILE A 130 17.12 8.88 -2.22
C ILE A 130 16.27 9.91 -2.97
N CYS A 131 15.05 9.55 -3.37
CA CYS A 131 14.16 10.43 -4.14
C CYS A 131 13.79 11.70 -3.37
N ILE A 132 13.67 11.64 -2.05
CA ILE A 132 13.44 12.82 -1.21
C ILE A 132 14.62 13.80 -1.28
N LYS A 133 15.85 13.29 -1.36
CA LYS A 133 17.07 14.11 -1.40
C LYS A 133 17.42 14.60 -2.80
N ASP A 134 17.00 13.86 -3.83
CA ASP A 134 17.28 14.16 -5.23
C ASP A 134 15.98 14.16 -6.04
N ARG A 135 15.36 15.34 -6.10
CA ARG A 135 14.09 15.55 -6.80
C ARG A 135 14.23 15.41 -8.31
N GLU A 136 15.34 15.85 -8.90
CA GLU A 136 15.57 15.73 -10.34
C GLU A 136 15.65 14.26 -10.77
N LEU A 137 16.29 13.43 -9.95
CA LEU A 137 16.32 11.98 -10.15
C LEU A 137 14.91 11.37 -10.08
N TRP A 138 14.09 11.79 -9.11
CA TRP A 138 12.69 11.35 -9.02
C TRP A 138 11.88 11.72 -10.28
N GLU A 139 11.99 12.96 -10.76
CA GLU A 139 11.30 13.44 -11.96
C GLU A 139 11.72 12.62 -13.19
N LYS A 140 13.02 12.33 -13.32
CA LYS A 140 13.54 11.45 -14.37
C LYS A 140 12.93 10.04 -14.31
N TYR A 141 12.75 9.48 -13.12
CA TYR A 141 12.14 8.16 -12.96
C TYR A 141 10.65 8.13 -13.31
N ILE A 142 9.91 9.20 -13.00
CA ILE A 142 8.53 9.37 -13.44
C ILE A 142 8.46 9.38 -14.96
N GLU A 143 9.28 10.21 -15.61
CA GLU A 143 9.31 10.33 -17.07
C GLU A 143 9.70 9.02 -17.77
N LEU A 144 10.71 8.31 -17.26
CA LEU A 144 11.08 6.99 -17.77
C LEU A 144 9.94 5.97 -17.62
N SER A 145 9.18 6.04 -16.53
CA SER A 145 8.05 5.14 -16.27
C SER A 145 6.84 5.42 -17.18
N LYS A 146 6.66 6.67 -17.64
CA LYS A 146 5.62 7.07 -18.61
C LYS A 146 5.93 6.60 -20.03
N LYS A 147 7.19 6.75 -20.47
CA LYS A 147 7.64 6.47 -21.85
C LYS A 147 7.58 4.99 -22.27
N GLN A 148 7.31 4.10 -21.32
CA GLN A 148 7.25 2.66 -21.52
C GLN A 148 5.83 2.09 -21.32
N LEU A 149 4.81 2.93 -21.49
CA LEU A 149 3.39 2.59 -21.55
C LEU A 149 2.96 2.27 -22.99
#